data_AF-A0A252DUQ1-F1
#
_entry.id   AF-A0A252DUQ1-F1
#
_cell.length_a   1.000
_cell.length_b   1.000
_cell.length_c   1.000
_cell.angle_alpha   90.00
_cell.angle_beta   90.00
_cell.angle_gamma   90.00
#
_symmetry.space_group_name_H-M   'P 1'
#
loop_
_entity.id
_entity.type
_entity.pdbx_description
1 polymer ?
#
loop_
_entity_poly.entity_id
_entity_poly.type
_entity_poly.pdbx_seq_one_letter_code
_entity_poly.pdbx_strand_id
1 'polypeptide(L)'
;MVAKASFVINPGSSNINTSTYNSGSFKITNNSTTGQKITKVLIDISSSILKDLVFDPDGVAGDVVAKNFTVDSEGGTGYASYKFLKAHDGGYDALEITFNSFDPGKTFTFSVDNDPTSVKGTQSPGPNESGSVSGLELLGSKITIDFSDTTSYTAQTYRIPNSLGGSQIVLQANAPSPPTIQVLGLASSAPTTVSTANQTVRVSGTPGASVSLLVLEAGLFIANGGFDIDPYEANSAIAVNELAATIGSQGYVDVPVTLTRSNTNGGLNHIVAAIKNADGTTSSPSPVQVLEYQPNAAPAPTGKAIRIDAGATQAYTDSQGNVWSADQYFVGGNTYSTTAAIANTTDDPLYQSERWLNNLSYAIPVTNGDYTVKLKFAELYWSAAGQRVFDVSAENQLVLDDLDIVSQAGSNNTALDKSFNVKVADGTLNLDFLA
;
A
#
# COMPACT_ATOMS: atom_id res chain seq x y z
N MET A 1 33.69 -9.23 14.08
CA MET A 1 33.31 -8.28 13.00
C MET A 1 31.86 -7.93 13.25
N VAL A 2 31.52 -6.71 13.65
CA VAL A 2 30.10 -6.32 13.70
C VAL A 2 29.97 -4.93 13.10
N ALA A 3 29.94 -4.90 11.76
CA ALA A 3 29.45 -3.73 11.03
C ALA A 3 28.05 -3.38 11.56
N LYS A 4 27.86 -2.11 11.90
CA LYS A 4 26.61 -1.61 12.50
C LYS A 4 26.44 -0.13 12.19
N ALA A 5 25.23 0.27 11.86
CA ALA A 5 24.91 1.68 11.63
C ALA A 5 23.48 1.99 12.09
N SER A 6 23.24 3.24 12.46
CA SER A 6 21.89 3.76 12.70
C SER A 6 21.53 4.81 11.65
N PHE A 7 20.30 4.73 11.16
CA PHE A 7 19.69 5.73 10.28
C PHE A 7 18.46 6.30 10.97
N VAL A 8 18.30 7.62 10.96
CA VAL A 8 17.20 8.33 11.63
C VAL A 8 16.66 9.42 10.71
N ILE A 9 15.33 9.53 10.66
CA ILE A 9 14.58 10.61 10.01
C ILE A 9 13.87 11.42 11.10
N ASN A 10 13.99 12.75 11.03
CA ASN A 10 13.58 13.78 11.99
C ASN A 10 13.91 13.42 13.45
N PRO A 11 15.22 13.34 13.81
CA PRO A 11 15.64 12.97 15.16
C PRO A 11 15.08 13.93 16.22
N GLY A 12 14.40 13.39 17.23
CA GLY A 12 13.86 14.20 18.34
C GLY A 12 12.60 15.01 18.00
N SER A 13 11.94 14.71 16.87
CA SER A 13 10.69 15.37 16.50
C SER A 13 9.59 15.18 17.55
N SER A 14 9.01 16.32 17.97
CA SER A 14 7.83 16.42 18.84
C SER A 14 6.63 17.04 18.12
N ASN A 15 6.65 17.09 16.78
CA ASN A 15 5.55 17.59 15.96
C ASN A 15 5.36 16.64 14.78
N ILE A 16 4.12 16.23 14.50
CA ILE A 16 3.81 15.31 13.40
C ILE A 16 4.22 15.90 12.04
N ASN A 17 4.11 17.22 11.87
CA ASN A 17 4.49 17.92 10.64
C ASN A 17 5.96 18.36 10.63
N THR A 18 6.87 17.58 11.26
CA THR A 18 8.31 17.94 11.23
C THR A 18 8.89 17.60 9.87
N SER A 19 8.89 18.58 8.96
CA SER A 19 9.34 18.39 7.58
C SER A 19 10.81 17.97 7.45
N THR A 20 11.11 17.09 6.50
CA THR A 20 12.45 16.70 6.06
C THR A 20 13.21 17.81 5.34
N TYR A 21 12.51 18.88 4.92
CA TYR A 21 13.11 20.13 4.45
C TYR A 21 14.06 20.76 5.49
N ASN A 22 13.76 20.58 6.78
CA ASN A 22 14.52 21.21 7.86
C ASN A 22 15.92 20.62 8.02
N SER A 23 16.89 21.46 8.37
CA SER A 23 18.28 21.05 8.58
C SER A 23 18.40 19.92 9.62
N GLY A 24 19.20 18.90 9.31
CA GLY A 24 19.45 17.76 10.16
C GLY A 24 18.29 16.75 10.24
N SER A 25 17.35 16.82 9.28
CA SER A 25 16.22 15.90 9.20
C SER A 25 16.66 14.45 8.98
N PHE A 26 17.76 14.19 8.30
CA PHE A 26 18.32 12.86 8.16
C PHE A 26 19.66 12.75 8.91
N LYS A 27 19.84 11.64 9.62
CA LYS A 27 21.06 11.36 10.39
C LYS A 27 21.52 9.93 10.17
N ILE A 28 22.80 9.79 9.79
CA ILE A 28 23.51 8.52 9.66
C ILE A 28 24.61 8.49 10.70
N THR A 29 24.73 7.40 11.45
CA THR A 29 25.85 7.18 12.38
C THR A 29 26.46 5.81 12.12
N ASN A 30 27.79 5.75 12.01
CA ASN A 30 28.51 4.48 11.96
C ASN A 30 28.75 4.00 13.39
N ASN A 31 28.08 2.93 13.80
CA ASN A 31 28.19 2.34 15.14
C ASN A 31 29.03 1.05 15.15
N SER A 32 29.81 0.80 14.10
CA SER A 32 30.65 -0.40 14.00
C SER A 32 31.68 -0.42 15.13
N THR A 33 31.93 -1.59 15.70
CA THR A 33 32.88 -1.73 16.83
C THR A 33 34.27 -2.19 16.39
N THR A 34 34.41 -2.64 15.14
CA THR A 34 35.63 -3.29 14.63
C THR A 34 36.25 -2.57 13.43
N GLY A 35 36.08 -1.25 13.33
CA GLY A 35 36.79 -0.40 12.35
C GLY A 35 36.16 -0.32 10.96
N GLN A 36 35.04 -1.01 10.70
CA GLN A 36 34.36 -0.98 9.40
C GLN A 36 33.88 0.44 9.11
N LYS A 37 34.18 0.93 7.91
CA LYS A 37 33.72 2.24 7.43
C LYS A 37 32.45 2.06 6.62
N ILE A 38 31.54 3.02 6.68
CA ILE A 38 30.43 3.09 5.71
C ILE A 38 31.00 3.63 4.40
N THR A 39 30.72 2.97 3.29
CA THR A 39 31.15 3.40 1.95
C THR A 39 29.99 3.91 1.11
N LYS A 40 28.77 3.40 1.37
CA LYS A 40 27.56 3.79 0.63
C LYS A 40 26.33 3.68 1.51
N VAL A 41 25.40 4.62 1.33
CA VAL A 41 24.04 4.56 1.87
C VAL A 41 23.06 4.77 0.72
N LEU A 42 22.13 3.83 0.56
CA LEU A 42 21.01 3.92 -0.37
C LEU A 42 19.72 4.00 0.43
N ILE A 43 18.93 5.04 0.18
CA ILE A 43 17.65 5.32 0.81
C ILE A 43 16.59 5.17 -0.27
N ASP A 44 15.60 4.33 -0.06
CA ASP A 44 14.49 4.08 -0.99
C ASP A 44 13.17 4.26 -0.25
N ILE A 45 12.46 5.34 -0.60
CA ILE A 45 11.25 5.79 0.09
C ILE A 45 9.96 5.29 -0.55
N SER A 46 10.02 4.59 -1.69
CA SER A 46 8.84 3.96 -2.33
C SER A 46 8.14 2.92 -1.44
N SER A 47 8.84 2.42 -0.43
CA SER A 47 8.35 1.45 0.54
C SER A 47 7.77 2.07 1.82
N SER A 48 7.64 3.40 1.86
CA SER A 48 7.04 4.13 2.97
C SER A 48 5.58 3.71 3.24
N ILE A 49 5.12 4.01 4.46
CA ILE A 49 3.79 3.66 4.97
C ILE A 49 2.72 4.44 4.21
N LEU A 50 2.99 5.70 3.89
CA LEU A 50 2.22 6.46 2.90
C LEU A 50 2.84 6.24 1.52
N LYS A 51 2.00 6.10 0.51
CA LYS A 51 2.41 5.88 -0.89
C LYS A 51 2.67 7.19 -1.60
N ASP A 52 3.39 7.06 -2.71
CA ASP A 52 3.66 8.16 -3.65
C ASP A 52 4.35 9.38 -3.04
N LEU A 53 5.22 9.11 -2.05
CA LEU A 53 6.20 10.07 -1.55
C LEU A 53 7.49 9.97 -2.35
N VAL A 54 8.00 11.11 -2.80
CA VAL A 54 9.24 11.21 -3.58
C VAL A 54 10.22 12.20 -2.96
N PHE A 55 11.49 12.08 -3.30
CA PHE A 55 12.44 13.18 -3.14
C PHE A 55 12.13 14.22 -4.21
N ASP A 56 11.87 15.45 -3.81
CA ASP A 56 11.52 16.54 -4.73
C ASP A 56 12.57 17.68 -4.69
N PRO A 57 13.78 17.44 -5.23
CA PRO A 57 14.84 18.43 -5.17
C PRO A 57 14.55 19.69 -5.99
N ASP A 58 13.57 19.65 -6.88
CA ASP A 58 13.28 20.68 -7.89
C ASP A 58 11.88 21.31 -7.75
N GLY A 59 11.02 20.82 -6.84
CA GLY A 59 9.66 21.33 -6.60
C GLY A 59 8.70 21.01 -7.75
N VAL A 60 8.90 19.87 -8.40
CA VAL A 60 8.16 19.46 -9.61
C VAL A 60 7.10 18.41 -9.31
N ALA A 61 7.35 17.57 -8.31
CA ALA A 61 6.49 16.45 -7.96
C ALA A 61 5.41 16.85 -6.96
N GLY A 62 5.78 17.68 -5.99
CA GLY A 62 4.96 18.14 -4.88
C GLY A 62 4.57 19.60 -4.98
N ASP A 63 4.63 20.29 -3.84
CA ASP A 63 4.38 21.72 -3.79
C ASP A 63 5.49 22.52 -4.51
N VAL A 64 5.28 23.82 -4.71
CA VAL A 64 6.21 24.64 -5.51
C VAL A 64 7.53 25.00 -4.80
N VAL A 65 7.67 24.69 -3.52
CA VAL A 65 8.91 24.87 -2.76
C VAL A 65 9.77 23.64 -2.96
N ALA A 66 11.08 23.85 -3.00
CA ALA A 66 12.05 22.79 -3.26
C ALA A 66 13.26 22.94 -2.35
N LYS A 67 13.87 21.81 -2.01
CA LYS A 67 15.20 21.73 -1.45
C LYS A 67 15.96 20.53 -1.97
N ASN A 68 17.00 20.83 -2.75
CA ASN A 68 17.96 19.83 -3.17
C ASN A 68 18.78 19.30 -1.97
N PHE A 69 19.42 18.14 -2.15
CA PHE A 69 20.28 17.49 -1.16
C PHE A 69 21.26 18.48 -0.55
N THR A 70 21.14 18.70 0.76
CA THR A 70 21.92 19.67 1.52
C THR A 70 22.66 18.97 2.65
N VAL A 71 23.99 18.97 2.60
CA VAL A 71 24.82 18.49 3.72
C VAL A 71 24.74 19.50 4.86
N ASP A 72 24.14 19.10 5.98
CA ASP A 72 24.01 19.94 7.17
C ASP A 72 25.22 19.80 8.10
N SER A 73 25.77 18.58 8.20
CA SER A 73 27.00 18.32 8.94
C SER A 73 27.74 17.14 8.33
N GLU A 74 28.95 17.39 7.83
CA GLU A 74 29.78 16.36 7.19
C GLU A 74 30.47 15.45 8.22
N GLY A 75 30.77 15.95 9.42
CA GLY A 75 31.24 15.14 10.56
C GLY A 75 32.60 14.46 10.39
N GLY A 76 33.38 14.76 9.35
CA GLY A 76 34.60 14.06 8.98
C GLY A 76 34.33 12.65 8.43
N THR A 77 33.26 12.48 7.67
CA THR A 77 32.83 11.19 7.10
C THR A 77 33.41 10.90 5.73
N GLY A 78 34.15 11.85 5.15
CA GLY A 78 34.67 11.77 3.80
C GLY A 78 33.56 11.70 2.76
N TYR A 79 32.46 12.43 2.97
CA TYR A 79 31.38 12.56 2.00
C TYR A 79 31.96 12.83 0.60
N ALA A 80 31.55 12.01 -0.39
CA ALA A 80 32.13 12.02 -1.72
C ALA A 80 31.13 12.53 -2.77
N SER A 81 29.95 11.91 -2.85
CA SER A 81 28.90 12.30 -3.80
C SER A 81 27.53 11.83 -3.34
N TYR A 82 26.50 12.38 -3.99
CA TYR A 82 25.13 11.87 -3.93
C TYR A 82 24.56 11.70 -5.34
N LYS A 83 23.51 10.90 -5.46
CA LYS A 83 22.77 10.72 -6.70
C LYS A 83 21.31 10.35 -6.40
N PHE A 84 20.38 11.12 -6.98
CA PHE A 84 18.99 10.69 -7.04
C PHE A 84 18.80 9.59 -8.10
N LEU A 85 17.97 8.61 -7.77
CA LEU A 85 17.74 7.38 -8.53
C LEU A 85 16.23 7.12 -8.61
N LYS A 86 15.81 6.32 -9.60
CA LYS A 86 14.41 5.93 -9.81
C LYS A 86 13.48 7.15 -9.95
N ALA A 87 13.62 7.85 -11.07
CA ALA A 87 12.74 8.98 -11.35
C ALA A 87 11.27 8.52 -11.39
N HIS A 88 10.40 9.27 -10.72
CA HIS A 88 8.99 8.96 -10.55
C HIS A 88 8.23 10.29 -10.39
N ASP A 89 7.27 10.56 -11.27
CA ASP A 89 6.36 11.70 -11.19
C ASP A 89 7.00 13.08 -10.98
N GLY A 90 8.17 13.29 -11.57
CA GLY A 90 8.93 14.54 -11.48
C GLY A 90 9.91 14.59 -10.30
N GLY A 91 9.85 13.63 -9.39
CA GLY A 91 10.80 13.43 -8.30
C GLY A 91 11.55 12.10 -8.44
N TYR A 92 11.98 11.55 -7.30
CA TYR A 92 12.79 10.34 -7.24
C TYR A 92 12.43 9.46 -6.03
N ASP A 93 12.32 8.14 -6.23
CA ASP A 93 12.06 7.22 -5.11
C ASP A 93 13.30 6.94 -4.27
N ALA A 94 14.50 7.21 -4.78
CA ALA A 94 15.73 6.80 -4.12
C ALA A 94 16.86 7.83 -4.17
N LEU A 95 17.69 7.82 -3.11
CA LEU A 95 18.88 8.65 -2.95
C LEU A 95 20.06 7.75 -2.54
N GLU A 96 21.14 7.82 -3.32
CA GLU A 96 22.42 7.19 -3.00
C GLU A 96 23.41 8.24 -2.52
N ILE A 97 24.18 7.93 -1.47
CA ILE A 97 25.25 8.77 -0.92
C ILE A 97 26.49 7.90 -0.75
N THR A 98 27.64 8.38 -1.22
CA THR A 98 28.93 7.68 -1.11
C THR A 98 29.92 8.39 -0.20
N PHE A 99 30.77 7.62 0.46
CA PHE A 99 31.72 8.09 1.46
C PHE A 99 33.10 7.43 1.30
N ASN A 100 34.16 8.21 1.49
CA ASN A 100 35.55 7.76 1.43
C ASN A 100 36.13 7.41 2.80
N SER A 101 35.59 7.97 3.88
CA SER A 101 36.19 7.84 5.22
C SER A 101 35.16 7.92 6.36
N PHE A 102 34.02 7.24 6.24
CA PHE A 102 32.99 7.27 7.27
C PHE A 102 33.32 6.28 8.38
N ASP A 103 34.31 6.64 9.19
CA ASP A 103 34.83 5.84 10.29
C ASP A 103 33.80 5.64 11.44
N PRO A 104 33.97 4.58 12.26
CA PRO A 104 33.15 4.38 13.45
C PRO A 104 33.08 5.59 14.39
N GLY A 105 31.90 5.82 14.97
CA GLY A 105 31.62 6.92 15.88
C GLY A 105 31.32 8.26 15.19
N LYS A 106 31.53 8.38 13.88
CA LYS A 106 31.18 9.58 13.12
C LYS A 106 29.67 9.64 12.85
N THR A 107 29.20 10.85 12.55
CA THR A 107 27.81 11.12 12.20
C THR A 107 27.78 12.07 11.02
N PHE A 108 26.91 11.78 10.05
CA PHE A 108 26.58 12.64 8.93
C PHE A 108 25.13 13.06 9.03
N THR A 109 24.84 14.35 8.80
CA THR A 109 23.47 14.85 8.74
C THR A 109 23.21 15.63 7.47
N PHE A 110 22.03 15.46 6.92
CA PHE A 110 21.59 16.15 5.71
C PHE A 110 20.08 16.39 5.74
N SER A 111 19.62 17.17 4.77
CA SER A 111 18.22 17.48 4.55
C SER A 111 17.94 17.59 3.06
N VAL A 112 16.71 17.30 2.68
CA VAL A 112 16.23 17.25 1.30
C VAL A 112 14.71 17.35 1.35
N ASP A 113 14.12 17.94 0.32
CA ASP A 113 12.67 17.95 0.21
C ASP A 113 12.09 16.58 -0.06
N ASN A 114 10.96 16.31 0.58
CA ASN A 114 10.13 15.18 0.26
C ASN A 114 8.69 15.65 0.18
N ASP A 115 7.99 15.19 -0.85
CA ASP A 115 6.61 15.53 -1.08
C ASP A 115 5.80 14.33 -1.52
N PRO A 116 4.49 14.31 -1.21
CA PRO A 116 3.56 13.44 -1.90
C PRO A 116 3.29 13.98 -3.31
N THR A 117 3.29 13.11 -4.31
CA THR A 117 2.96 13.49 -5.69
C THR A 117 1.51 13.95 -5.84
N SER A 118 0.65 13.64 -4.86
CA SER A 118 -0.75 14.07 -4.81
C SER A 118 -0.95 15.56 -4.56
N VAL A 119 0.10 16.32 -4.21
CA VAL A 119 0.02 17.78 -3.96
C VAL A 119 0.74 18.61 -5.03
N LYS A 120 0.98 18.01 -6.20
CA LYS A 120 1.67 18.63 -7.32
C LYS A 120 1.18 20.04 -7.64
N GLY A 121 2.10 21.00 -7.65
CA GLY A 121 1.86 22.39 -8.06
C GLY A 121 1.02 23.20 -7.07
N THR A 122 0.81 22.68 -5.85
CA THR A 122 0.16 23.43 -4.79
C THR A 122 1.10 24.48 -4.18
N GLN A 123 0.54 25.44 -3.45
CA GLN A 123 1.36 26.37 -2.65
C GLN A 123 1.86 25.65 -1.40
N SER A 124 3.12 25.88 -1.03
CA SER A 124 3.71 25.28 0.16
C SER A 124 2.99 25.70 1.45
N PRO A 125 2.85 24.80 2.45
CA PRO A 125 3.31 23.41 2.50
C PRO A 125 2.25 22.41 2.01
N GLY A 126 1.54 22.74 0.93
CA GLY A 126 0.38 21.99 0.48
C GLY A 126 -0.85 22.14 1.38
N PRO A 127 -2.01 21.60 0.97
CA PRO A 127 -3.22 21.60 1.78
C PRO A 127 -3.02 20.79 3.08
N ASN A 128 -3.33 21.39 4.23
CA ASN A 128 -3.19 20.75 5.54
C ASN A 128 -1.76 20.23 5.83
N GLU A 129 -0.73 20.98 5.43
CA GLU A 129 0.67 20.61 5.72
C GLU A 129 1.11 19.30 5.04
N SER A 130 0.45 18.90 3.95
CA SER A 130 0.75 17.66 3.22
C SER A 130 2.16 17.61 2.60
N GLY A 131 2.77 18.77 2.30
CA GLY A 131 4.17 18.89 1.90
C GLY A 131 5.15 18.93 3.09
N SER A 132 4.65 19.01 4.33
CA SER A 132 5.48 18.91 5.54
C SER A 132 5.79 17.46 5.91
N VAL A 133 6.38 16.70 4.97
CA VAL A 133 6.64 15.26 5.10
C VAL A 133 7.65 14.97 6.21
N SER A 134 7.28 14.13 7.19
CA SER A 134 8.17 13.73 8.28
C SER A 134 8.65 12.29 8.15
N GLY A 135 9.55 11.90 9.06
CA GLY A 135 9.98 10.52 9.23
C GLY A 135 8.84 9.56 9.56
N LEU A 136 7.69 10.05 10.06
CA LEU A 136 6.53 9.20 10.29
C LEU A 136 5.79 8.85 8.99
N GLU A 137 5.59 9.80 8.08
CA GLU A 137 5.09 9.53 6.72
C GLU A 137 6.06 8.64 5.94
N LEU A 138 7.37 8.83 6.15
CA LEU A 138 8.44 8.02 5.57
C LEU A 138 8.75 6.72 6.34
N LEU A 139 7.95 6.37 7.35
CA LEU A 139 8.11 5.10 8.08
C LEU A 139 8.03 3.94 7.09
N GLY A 140 8.95 2.98 7.15
CA GLY A 140 9.01 1.88 6.19
C GLY A 140 9.99 2.13 5.05
N SER A 141 10.58 3.33 4.95
CA SER A 141 11.69 3.61 4.02
C SER A 141 12.79 2.57 4.13
N LYS A 142 13.20 1.99 2.99
CA LYS A 142 14.20 0.94 2.90
C LYS A 142 15.59 1.55 2.82
N ILE A 143 16.40 1.25 3.82
CA ILE A 143 17.78 1.73 3.95
C ILE A 143 18.71 0.57 3.67
N THR A 144 19.68 0.78 2.79
CA THR A 144 20.79 -0.16 2.55
C THR A 144 22.12 0.52 2.81
N ILE A 145 22.98 -0.09 3.62
CA ILE A 145 24.30 0.45 3.96
C ILE A 145 25.37 -0.58 3.62
N ASP A 146 26.33 -0.16 2.78
CA ASP A 146 27.51 -0.93 2.43
C ASP A 146 28.70 -0.49 3.29
N PHE A 147 29.48 -1.48 3.72
CA PHE A 147 30.67 -1.28 4.53
C PHE A 147 31.94 -1.63 3.76
N SER A 148 33.07 -1.12 4.25
CA SER A 148 34.41 -1.31 3.66
C SER A 148 34.88 -2.77 3.62
N ASP A 149 34.26 -3.67 4.39
CA ASP A 149 34.53 -5.11 4.38
C ASP A 149 33.61 -5.90 3.45
N THR A 150 32.90 -5.20 2.55
CA THR A 150 31.92 -5.74 1.59
C THR A 150 30.61 -6.24 2.21
N THR A 151 30.45 -6.15 3.53
CA THR A 151 29.16 -6.43 4.14
C THR A 151 28.15 -5.35 3.76
N SER A 152 26.90 -5.77 3.58
CA SER A 152 25.78 -4.89 3.27
C SER A 152 24.58 -5.33 4.09
N TYR A 153 23.89 -4.36 4.68
CA TYR A 153 22.66 -4.59 5.43
C TYR A 153 21.54 -3.74 4.85
N THR A 154 20.35 -4.32 4.82
CA THR A 154 19.13 -3.66 4.38
C THR A 154 18.04 -3.87 5.41
N ALA A 155 17.37 -2.79 5.81
CA ALA A 155 16.24 -2.81 6.72
C ALA A 155 15.35 -1.60 6.48
N GLN A 156 14.16 -1.58 7.08
CA GLN A 156 13.19 -0.49 6.92
C GLN A 156 13.01 0.30 8.21
N THR A 157 12.79 1.60 8.09
CA THR A 157 12.57 2.48 9.25
C THR A 157 11.28 2.11 10.00
N TYR A 158 11.32 2.28 11.32
CA TYR A 158 10.17 2.20 12.20
C TYR A 158 10.12 3.43 13.12
N ARG A 159 8.96 3.72 13.71
CA ARG A 159 8.78 4.91 14.56
C ARG A 159 9.83 4.97 15.68
N ILE A 160 10.41 6.14 15.90
CA ILE A 160 11.23 6.42 17.10
C ILE A 160 10.28 6.40 18.31
N PRO A 161 10.57 5.64 19.38
CA PRO A 161 9.68 5.55 20.54
C PRO A 161 9.26 6.94 21.05
N ASN A 162 7.94 7.16 21.15
CA ASN A 162 7.30 8.41 21.58
C ASN A 162 7.51 9.64 20.69
N SER A 163 8.16 9.52 19.53
CA SER A 163 8.29 10.65 18.59
C SER A 163 6.97 10.90 17.85
N LEU A 164 6.67 12.16 17.55
CA LEU A 164 5.49 12.49 16.75
C LEU A 164 5.74 12.52 15.24
N GLY A 165 6.99 12.70 14.79
CA GLY A 165 7.32 12.77 13.36
C GLY A 165 8.61 12.02 12.96
N GLY A 166 9.19 11.23 13.86
CA GLY A 166 10.50 10.59 13.64
C GLY A 166 10.43 9.08 13.44
N SER A 167 11.28 8.56 12.54
CA SER A 167 11.52 7.12 12.35
C SER A 167 13.01 6.81 12.34
N GLN A 168 13.36 5.55 12.63
CA GLN A 168 14.74 5.09 12.72
C GLN A 168 14.87 3.61 12.35
N ILE A 169 16.10 3.20 12.04
CA ILE A 169 16.47 1.78 11.98
C ILE A 169 17.94 1.60 12.35
N VAL A 170 18.25 0.43 12.91
CA VAL A 170 19.62 -0.02 13.17
C VAL A 170 19.93 -1.17 12.23
N LEU A 171 20.90 -0.96 11.35
CA LEU A 171 21.36 -1.94 10.36
C LEU A 171 22.53 -2.74 10.94
N GLN A 172 22.33 -4.04 11.12
CA GLN A 172 23.29 -4.98 11.71
C GLN A 172 22.97 -6.42 11.31
N ALA A 173 23.93 -7.32 11.49
CA ALA A 173 23.68 -8.76 11.40
C ALA A 173 22.64 -9.22 12.41
N ASN A 174 21.93 -10.31 12.09
CA ASN A 174 20.94 -10.95 12.97
C ASN A 174 19.82 -10.00 13.44
N ALA A 175 19.37 -9.09 12.56
CA ALA A 175 18.18 -8.31 12.81
C ALA A 175 16.96 -9.23 13.05
N PRO A 176 16.02 -8.87 13.94
CA PRO A 176 14.85 -9.71 14.18
C PRO A 176 14.00 -9.86 12.92
N SER A 177 13.41 -11.04 12.76
CA SER A 177 12.44 -11.26 11.68
C SER A 177 11.21 -10.36 11.86
N PRO A 178 10.72 -9.72 10.80
CA PRO A 178 9.49 -8.94 10.85
C PRO A 178 8.29 -9.80 11.28
N PRO A 179 7.33 -9.23 12.05
CA PRO A 179 6.07 -9.91 12.30
C PRO A 179 5.16 -9.84 11.06
N THR A 180 4.08 -10.62 11.06
CA THR A 180 2.94 -10.41 10.15
C THR A 180 1.74 -9.92 10.93
N ILE A 181 0.83 -9.22 10.26
CA ILE A 181 -0.42 -8.74 10.86
C ILE A 181 -1.64 -9.18 10.05
N GLN A 182 -2.77 -9.32 10.74
CA GLN A 182 -4.08 -9.53 10.15
C GLN A 182 -5.15 -8.87 11.01
N VAL A 183 -5.95 -7.97 10.45
CA VAL A 183 -7.20 -7.54 11.09
C VAL A 183 -8.22 -8.68 11.03
N LEU A 184 -8.64 -9.16 12.20
CA LEU A 184 -9.58 -10.26 12.33
C LEU A 184 -10.99 -9.83 11.90
N GLY A 185 -11.71 -10.74 11.23
CA GLY A 185 -13.05 -10.47 10.71
C GLY A 185 -13.09 -9.86 9.30
N LEU A 186 -11.92 -9.53 8.73
CA LEU A 186 -11.80 -9.11 7.33
C LEU A 186 -11.36 -10.25 6.42
N ALA A 187 -11.91 -10.22 5.21
CA ALA A 187 -11.78 -11.24 4.18
C ALA A 187 -10.41 -11.25 3.47
N SER A 188 -9.72 -10.11 3.46
CA SER A 188 -8.44 -9.91 2.81
C SER A 188 -7.58 -8.90 3.58
N SER A 189 -6.31 -8.80 3.20
CA SER A 189 -5.39 -7.77 3.66
C SER A 189 -5.40 -6.51 2.78
N ALA A 190 -6.29 -6.45 1.77
CA ALA A 190 -6.41 -5.28 0.92
C ALA A 190 -6.99 -4.10 1.71
N PRO A 191 -6.70 -2.84 1.31
CA PRO A 191 -7.36 -1.67 1.87
C PRO A 191 -8.89 -1.83 1.87
N THR A 192 -9.54 -1.48 2.97
CA THR A 192 -11.00 -1.68 3.12
C THR A 192 -11.62 -0.63 4.03
N THR A 193 -12.80 -0.12 3.63
CA THR A 193 -13.63 0.73 4.47
C THR A 193 -14.38 -0.10 5.52
N VAL A 194 -14.37 0.36 6.78
CA VAL A 194 -15.08 -0.25 7.91
C VAL A 194 -15.97 0.76 8.61
N SER A 195 -17.10 0.29 9.14
CA SER A 195 -18.07 1.14 9.86
C SER A 195 -17.92 1.13 11.38
N THR A 196 -17.03 0.28 11.92
CA THR A 196 -16.77 0.17 13.35
C THR A 196 -15.34 0.58 13.66
N ALA A 197 -15.17 1.43 14.68
CA ALA A 197 -13.83 1.88 15.08
C ALA A 197 -13.03 0.78 15.79
N ASN A 198 -13.69 -0.09 16.55
CA ASN A 198 -13.01 -1.14 17.31
C ASN A 198 -12.72 -2.32 16.40
N GLN A 199 -11.43 -2.62 16.23
CA GLN A 199 -10.92 -3.74 15.47
C GLN A 199 -10.03 -4.61 16.35
N THR A 200 -9.71 -5.82 15.90
CA THR A 200 -8.71 -6.67 16.54
C THR A 200 -7.65 -7.05 15.52
N VAL A 201 -6.40 -6.74 15.82
CA VAL A 201 -5.25 -7.05 14.97
C VAL A 201 -4.49 -8.22 15.56
N ARG A 202 -4.46 -9.34 14.84
CA ARG A 202 -3.58 -10.46 15.15
C ARG A 202 -2.17 -10.14 14.65
N VAL A 203 -1.21 -10.15 15.56
CA VAL A 203 0.22 -10.05 15.23
C VAL A 203 0.86 -11.42 15.42
N SER A 204 1.49 -11.95 14.38
CA SER A 204 2.12 -13.28 14.38
C SER A 204 3.64 -13.19 14.26
N GLY A 205 4.36 -14.11 14.90
CA GLY A 205 5.82 -14.13 14.94
C GLY A 205 6.36 -15.07 16.01
N THR A 206 7.63 -14.87 16.39
CA THR A 206 8.30 -15.72 17.38
C THR A 206 7.66 -15.58 18.77
N PRO A 207 7.27 -16.69 19.44
CA PRO A 207 6.78 -16.65 20.82
C PRO A 207 7.71 -15.91 21.78
N GLY A 208 7.13 -15.08 22.65
CA GLY A 208 7.84 -14.25 23.62
C GLY A 208 8.44 -12.97 23.07
N ALA A 209 8.38 -12.73 21.75
CA ALA A 209 8.87 -11.48 21.17
C ALA A 209 7.97 -10.30 21.58
N SER A 210 8.60 -9.18 21.93
CA SER A 210 7.90 -7.92 22.19
C SER A 210 7.54 -7.25 20.87
N VAL A 211 6.30 -6.75 20.78
CA VAL A 211 5.72 -6.12 19.59
C VAL A 211 5.45 -4.67 19.88
N SER A 212 5.76 -3.82 18.91
CA SER A 212 5.21 -2.46 18.76
C SER A 212 4.21 -2.51 17.61
N LEU A 213 2.93 -2.25 17.88
CA LEU A 213 1.87 -2.14 16.86
C LEU A 213 1.48 -0.68 16.72
N LEU A 214 1.72 -0.10 15.55
CA LEU A 214 1.42 1.29 15.23
C LEU A 214 0.13 1.38 14.42
N VAL A 215 -0.72 2.33 14.82
CA VAL A 215 -1.92 2.74 14.09
C VAL A 215 -1.76 4.21 13.77
N LEU A 216 -1.54 4.52 12.49
CA LEU A 216 -1.38 5.85 11.96
C LEU A 216 -2.68 6.27 11.29
N GLU A 217 -3.40 7.22 11.87
CA GLU A 217 -4.44 7.91 11.11
C GLU A 217 -3.78 8.87 10.14
N ALA A 218 -4.14 8.75 8.87
CA ALA A 218 -3.74 9.64 7.80
C ALA A 218 -4.98 10.13 7.04
N GLY A 219 -4.79 11.14 6.20
CA GLY A 219 -5.81 11.66 5.31
C GLY A 219 -5.26 12.06 3.96
N LEU A 220 -6.16 12.23 3.00
CA LEU A 220 -5.87 12.74 1.67
C LEU A 220 -6.33 14.20 1.56
N PHE A 221 -5.35 15.10 1.39
CA PHE A 221 -5.57 16.53 1.25
C PHE A 221 -5.11 16.97 -0.13
N ILE A 222 -6.06 17.37 -0.97
CA ILE A 222 -5.81 17.75 -2.37
C ILE A 222 -6.44 19.12 -2.65
N ALA A 223 -5.82 19.90 -3.53
CA ALA A 223 -6.36 21.19 -3.97
C ALA A 223 -6.68 21.20 -5.48
N ASN A 224 -5.68 20.93 -6.34
CA ASN A 224 -5.80 21.03 -7.81
C ASN A 224 -5.34 19.73 -8.52
N GLY A 225 -5.78 18.59 -8.01
CA GLY A 225 -5.31 17.27 -8.47
C GLY A 225 -3.87 16.99 -8.07
N GLY A 226 -3.41 15.79 -8.40
CA GLY A 226 -2.07 15.27 -8.16
C GLY A 226 -1.80 14.14 -9.15
N PHE A 227 -0.62 13.54 -9.11
CA PHE A 227 -0.39 12.34 -9.91
C PHE A 227 -1.13 11.15 -9.31
N ASP A 228 -1.68 10.30 -10.19
CA ASP A 228 -2.19 8.95 -9.90
C ASP A 228 -2.91 8.78 -8.55
N ILE A 229 -3.97 9.54 -8.31
CA ILE A 229 -4.67 9.50 -7.02
C ILE A 229 -5.39 8.15 -6.84
N ASP A 230 -4.90 7.36 -5.91
CA ASP A 230 -5.34 5.99 -5.69
C ASP A 230 -6.47 5.87 -4.64
N PRO A 231 -7.35 4.87 -4.74
CA PRO A 231 -8.24 4.51 -3.64
C PRO A 231 -7.45 4.20 -2.37
N TYR A 232 -7.88 4.78 -1.25
CA TYR A 232 -7.21 4.65 0.07
C TYR A 232 -5.82 5.27 0.18
N GLU A 233 -5.40 6.09 -0.79
CA GLU A 233 -4.19 6.90 -0.67
C GLU A 233 -4.34 7.96 0.44
N ALA A 234 -3.27 8.19 1.18
CA ALA A 234 -3.17 9.29 2.12
C ALA A 234 -1.81 9.97 1.96
N ASN A 235 -1.78 11.29 2.17
CA ASN A 235 -0.60 12.11 1.93
C ASN A 235 -0.15 12.92 3.15
N SER A 236 -0.83 12.79 4.28
CA SER A 236 -0.46 13.46 5.52
C SER A 236 -0.88 12.63 6.73
N ALA A 237 0.02 12.44 7.70
CA ALA A 237 -0.33 11.86 8.97
C ALA A 237 -1.09 12.85 9.86
N ILE A 238 -2.11 12.36 10.56
CA ILE A 238 -2.99 13.18 11.41
C ILE A 238 -2.80 12.81 12.88
N ALA A 239 -2.76 11.51 13.19
CA ALA A 239 -2.60 11.02 14.54
C ALA A 239 -1.86 9.69 14.55
N VAL A 240 -1.10 9.44 15.62
CA VAL A 240 -0.36 8.19 15.81
C VAL A 240 -0.65 7.60 17.16
N ASN A 241 -1.02 6.33 17.17
CA ASN A 241 -1.16 5.52 18.37
C ASN A 241 -0.23 4.30 18.27
N GLU A 242 0.36 3.91 19.40
CA GLU A 242 1.28 2.78 19.45
C GLU A 242 0.96 1.90 20.65
N LEU A 243 0.80 0.61 20.39
CA LEU A 243 0.38 -0.40 21.36
C LEU A 243 1.50 -1.41 21.54
N ALA A 244 1.85 -1.69 22.78
CA ALA A 244 2.80 -2.74 23.12
C ALA A 244 2.08 -4.07 23.35
N ALA A 245 2.65 -5.16 22.84
CA ALA A 245 2.16 -6.51 23.08
C ALA A 245 3.32 -7.51 23.17
N THR A 246 3.03 -8.74 23.57
CA THR A 246 3.98 -9.85 23.57
C THR A 246 3.36 -11.04 22.88
N ILE A 247 4.08 -11.64 21.92
CA ILE A 247 3.60 -12.80 21.18
C ILE A 247 3.46 -13.98 22.13
N GLY A 248 2.28 -14.59 22.17
CA GLY A 248 2.00 -15.73 23.03
C GLY A 248 2.67 -17.03 22.55
N SER A 249 2.54 -18.08 23.35
CA SER A 249 3.09 -19.41 23.02
C SER A 249 2.52 -20.03 21.74
N GLN A 250 1.34 -19.57 21.29
CA GLN A 250 0.70 -19.98 20.04
C GLN A 250 1.32 -19.32 18.78
N GLY A 251 2.34 -18.48 18.94
CA GLY A 251 2.98 -17.77 17.83
C GLY A 251 2.24 -16.52 17.35
N TYR A 252 1.21 -16.08 18.08
CA TYR A 252 0.51 -14.83 17.83
C TYR A 252 0.01 -14.15 19.11
N VAL A 253 -0.40 -12.90 18.98
CA VAL A 253 -1.15 -12.13 19.98
C VAL A 253 -2.24 -11.32 19.27
N ASP A 254 -3.45 -11.31 19.83
CA ASP A 254 -4.57 -10.53 19.32
C ASP A 254 -4.64 -9.21 20.11
N VAL A 255 -4.47 -8.09 19.40
CA VAL A 255 -4.38 -6.75 19.99
C VAL A 255 -5.63 -5.96 19.63
N PRO A 256 -6.45 -5.54 20.60
CA PRO A 256 -7.57 -4.64 20.32
C PRO A 256 -7.02 -3.27 19.91
N VAL A 257 -7.55 -2.72 18.81
CA VAL A 257 -7.20 -1.39 18.31
C VAL A 257 -8.47 -0.57 18.11
N THR A 258 -8.35 0.74 18.27
CA THR A 258 -9.43 1.68 17.95
C THR A 258 -8.95 2.58 16.83
N LEU A 259 -9.62 2.49 15.69
CA LEU A 259 -9.42 3.36 14.54
C LEU A 259 -9.93 4.77 14.85
N THR A 260 -9.28 5.78 14.32
CA THR A 260 -9.69 7.18 14.49
C THR A 260 -10.07 7.81 13.16
N ARG A 261 -10.93 8.82 13.24
CA ARG A 261 -11.27 9.75 12.17
C ARG A 261 -11.39 11.14 12.80
N SER A 262 -10.28 11.86 12.81
CA SER A 262 -10.11 13.14 13.49
C SER A 262 -10.73 14.31 12.70
N ASN A 263 -10.88 14.17 11.37
CA ASN A 263 -11.54 15.17 10.53
C ASN A 263 -12.22 14.53 9.29
N THR A 264 -12.77 15.36 8.40
CA THR A 264 -13.52 14.92 7.21
C THR A 264 -12.66 14.22 6.16
N ASN A 265 -11.36 14.52 6.10
CA ASN A 265 -10.41 13.96 5.14
C ASN A 265 -9.53 12.86 5.76
N GLY A 266 -9.57 12.70 7.08
CA GLY A 266 -8.94 11.62 7.82
C GLY A 266 -9.76 10.34 7.83
N GLY A 267 -9.30 9.38 8.63
CA GLY A 267 -9.93 8.06 8.75
C GLY A 267 -9.18 6.94 8.04
N LEU A 268 -8.13 7.23 7.26
CA LEU A 268 -7.27 6.20 6.66
C LEU A 268 -6.25 5.71 7.69
N ASN A 269 -6.58 4.62 8.38
CA ASN A 269 -5.78 4.06 9.45
C ASN A 269 -4.80 3.04 8.87
N HIS A 270 -3.52 3.41 8.80
CA HIS A 270 -2.43 2.55 8.37
C HIS A 270 -1.86 1.80 9.58
N ILE A 271 -1.92 0.47 9.54
CA ILE A 271 -1.55 -0.41 10.63
C ILE A 271 -0.30 -1.18 10.24
N VAL A 272 0.74 -1.12 11.07
CA VAL A 272 2.00 -1.87 10.91
C VAL A 272 2.52 -2.33 12.26
N ALA A 273 3.26 -3.44 12.30
CA ALA A 273 3.91 -3.92 13.52
C ALA A 273 5.41 -4.14 13.30
N ALA A 274 6.20 -3.96 14.35
CA ALA A 274 7.60 -4.37 14.38
C ALA A 274 7.92 -5.15 15.67
N ILE A 275 8.88 -6.07 15.60
CA ILE A 275 9.46 -6.68 16.78
C ILE A 275 10.42 -5.67 17.42
N LYS A 276 10.28 -5.45 18.73
CA LYS A 276 11.15 -4.57 19.51
C LYS A 276 12.03 -5.38 20.45
N ASN A 277 13.33 -5.27 20.27
CA ASN A 277 14.30 -5.89 21.15
C ASN A 277 14.50 -5.08 22.44
N ALA A 278 15.06 -5.75 23.46
CA ALA A 278 15.40 -5.13 24.74
C ALA A 278 16.46 -4.02 24.61
N ASP A 279 17.32 -4.07 23.58
CA ASP A 279 18.32 -3.04 23.27
C ASP A 279 17.73 -1.83 22.52
N GLY A 280 16.40 -1.81 22.30
CA GLY A 280 15.69 -0.74 21.61
C GLY A 280 15.71 -0.85 20.08
N THR A 281 16.40 -1.84 19.52
CA THR A 281 16.37 -2.09 18.07
C THR A 281 15.05 -2.70 17.64
N THR A 282 14.69 -2.51 16.37
CA THR A 282 13.47 -3.05 15.78
C THR A 282 13.78 -3.97 14.60
N SER A 283 12.86 -4.89 14.29
CA SER A 283 12.79 -5.49 12.94
C SER A 283 12.39 -4.43 11.90
N SER A 284 12.45 -4.78 10.61
CA SER A 284 11.60 -4.11 9.61
C SER A 284 10.11 -4.28 9.99
N PRO A 285 9.21 -3.36 9.60
CA PRO A 285 7.79 -3.50 9.86
C PRO A 285 7.18 -4.67 9.07
N SER A 286 6.02 -5.12 9.53
CA SER A 286 5.10 -5.94 8.75
C SER A 286 4.65 -5.19 7.49
N PRO A 287 4.09 -5.90 6.49
CA PRO A 287 3.26 -5.25 5.47
C PRO A 287 2.19 -4.37 6.13
N VAL A 288 1.90 -3.22 5.51
CA VAL A 288 0.87 -2.29 5.97
C VAL A 288 -0.51 -2.84 5.67
N GLN A 289 -1.42 -2.71 6.63
CA GLN A 289 -2.85 -2.92 6.42
C GLN A 289 -3.57 -1.58 6.59
N VAL A 290 -4.36 -1.18 5.59
CA VAL A 290 -5.06 0.11 5.59
C VAL A 290 -6.54 -0.12 5.82
N LEU A 291 -7.12 0.54 6.82
CA LEU A 291 -8.56 0.55 7.05
C LEU A 291 -9.07 1.98 7.00
N GLU A 292 -10.05 2.24 6.13
CA GLU A 292 -10.75 3.51 6.17
C GLU A 292 -11.92 3.43 7.17
N TYR A 293 -11.84 4.16 8.27
CA TYR A 293 -12.95 4.25 9.21
C TYR A 293 -13.97 5.30 8.74
N GLN A 294 -15.15 4.81 8.40
CA GLN A 294 -16.30 5.63 8.04
C GLN A 294 -17.52 5.19 8.89
N PRO A 295 -17.89 5.91 9.96
CA PRO A 295 -18.96 5.48 10.89
C PRO A 295 -20.33 5.29 10.23
N ASN A 296 -20.55 5.91 9.06
CA ASN A 296 -21.80 5.80 8.29
C ASN A 296 -21.68 4.92 7.04
N ALA A 297 -20.54 4.25 6.83
CA ALA A 297 -20.39 3.31 5.73
C ALA A 297 -21.24 2.07 5.95
N ALA A 298 -21.63 1.42 4.85
CA ALA A 298 -22.15 0.06 4.92
C ALA A 298 -21.12 -0.86 5.62
N PRO A 299 -21.56 -1.89 6.35
CA PRO A 299 -20.64 -2.84 6.98
C PRO A 299 -19.64 -3.39 5.96
N ALA A 300 -18.35 -3.45 6.33
CA ALA A 300 -17.34 -4.07 5.50
C ALA A 300 -17.75 -5.50 5.15
N PRO A 301 -17.50 -5.99 3.92
CA PRO A 301 -17.82 -7.36 3.55
C PRO A 301 -17.02 -8.31 4.44
N THR A 302 -17.74 -9.14 5.22
CA THR A 302 -17.17 -10.09 6.18
C THR A 302 -16.81 -11.45 5.55
N GLY A 303 -17.06 -11.62 4.24
CA GLY A 303 -16.83 -12.86 3.50
C GLY A 303 -15.71 -12.77 2.47
N LYS A 304 -14.97 -13.86 2.26
CA LYS A 304 -13.96 -13.98 1.19
C LYS A 304 -14.63 -13.73 -0.17
N ALA A 305 -14.14 -12.74 -0.92
CA ALA A 305 -14.63 -12.48 -2.27
C ALA A 305 -14.45 -13.71 -3.17
N ILE A 306 -15.53 -14.09 -3.85
CA ILE A 306 -15.56 -15.18 -4.83
C ILE A 306 -15.23 -14.58 -6.19
N ARG A 307 -14.26 -15.18 -6.89
CA ARG A 307 -13.74 -14.71 -8.19
C ARG A 307 -13.69 -15.88 -9.15
N ILE A 308 -14.45 -15.79 -10.24
CA ILE A 308 -14.60 -16.85 -11.25
C ILE A 308 -14.26 -16.22 -12.60
N ASP A 309 -13.33 -16.84 -13.33
CA ASP A 309 -12.97 -16.44 -14.69
C ASP A 309 -13.81 -17.24 -15.70
N ALA A 310 -14.79 -16.58 -16.33
CA ALA A 310 -15.77 -17.23 -17.20
C ALA A 310 -15.10 -17.74 -18.49
N GLY A 311 -15.32 -19.02 -18.81
CA GLY A 311 -14.69 -19.69 -19.95
C GLY A 311 -13.26 -20.19 -19.72
N ALA A 312 -12.61 -19.84 -18.61
CA ALA A 312 -11.25 -20.29 -18.30
C ALA A 312 -11.22 -21.73 -17.78
N THR A 313 -10.15 -22.47 -18.12
CA THR A 313 -9.91 -23.85 -17.66
C THR A 313 -8.90 -23.95 -16.51
N GLN A 314 -8.21 -22.86 -16.18
CA GLN A 314 -7.22 -22.78 -15.11
C GLN A 314 -7.42 -21.49 -14.30
N ALA A 315 -6.90 -21.49 -13.08
CA ALA A 315 -6.92 -20.30 -12.24
C ALA A 315 -5.94 -19.24 -12.79
N TYR A 316 -6.30 -17.97 -12.62
CA TYR A 316 -5.50 -16.82 -13.01
C TYR A 316 -5.27 -15.93 -11.79
N THR A 317 -4.08 -15.31 -11.68
CA THR A 317 -3.80 -14.29 -10.66
C THR A 317 -3.62 -12.97 -11.37
N ASP A 318 -4.46 -11.99 -11.02
CA ASP A 318 -4.41 -10.66 -11.63
C ASP A 318 -3.22 -9.82 -11.12
N SER A 319 -3.02 -8.67 -11.75
CA SER A 319 -1.98 -7.69 -11.43
C SER A 319 -2.01 -7.19 -9.97
N GLN A 320 -3.17 -7.28 -9.32
CA GLN A 320 -3.38 -6.89 -7.92
C GLN A 320 -3.19 -8.06 -6.93
N GLY A 321 -2.80 -9.24 -7.43
CA GLY A 321 -2.57 -10.43 -6.62
C GLY A 321 -3.86 -11.18 -6.23
N ASN A 322 -5.01 -10.85 -6.84
CA ASN A 322 -6.23 -11.60 -6.61
C ASN A 322 -6.23 -12.89 -7.43
N VAL A 323 -6.59 -14.00 -6.78
CA VAL A 323 -6.74 -15.30 -7.46
C VAL A 323 -8.18 -15.46 -7.95
N TRP A 324 -8.33 -15.66 -9.25
CA TRP A 324 -9.53 -16.01 -9.97
C TRP A 324 -9.53 -17.52 -10.22
N SER A 325 -10.58 -18.23 -9.82
CA SER A 325 -10.69 -19.65 -10.15
C SER A 325 -11.01 -19.85 -11.62
N ALA A 326 -10.68 -21.02 -12.17
CA ALA A 326 -11.27 -21.49 -13.42
C ALA A 326 -12.81 -21.43 -13.35
N ASP A 327 -13.48 -21.43 -14.51
CA ASP A 327 -14.93 -21.31 -14.65
C ASP A 327 -15.69 -22.44 -13.93
N GLN A 328 -16.72 -22.10 -13.16
CA GLN A 328 -17.51 -23.04 -12.36
C GLN A 328 -18.94 -22.56 -12.19
N TYR A 329 -19.83 -23.47 -11.77
CA TYR A 329 -21.22 -23.19 -11.39
C TYR A 329 -22.14 -22.68 -12.52
N PHE A 330 -21.68 -22.73 -13.77
CA PHE A 330 -22.49 -22.44 -14.95
C PHE A 330 -23.46 -23.59 -15.26
N VAL A 331 -24.58 -23.25 -15.90
CA VAL A 331 -25.52 -24.23 -16.47
C VAL A 331 -25.44 -24.15 -18.00
N GLY A 332 -24.67 -25.08 -18.59
CA GLY A 332 -24.50 -25.17 -20.04
C GLY A 332 -23.59 -24.09 -20.65
N GLY A 333 -23.80 -23.82 -21.93
CA GLY A 333 -23.02 -22.85 -22.71
C GLY A 333 -21.72 -23.39 -23.29
N ASN A 334 -21.14 -22.60 -24.19
CA ASN A 334 -19.86 -22.88 -24.83
C ASN A 334 -18.84 -21.82 -24.39
N THR A 335 -17.56 -22.12 -24.59
CA THR A 335 -16.48 -21.20 -24.30
C THR A 335 -15.89 -20.66 -25.60
N TYR A 336 -15.45 -19.41 -25.58
CA TYR A 336 -14.62 -18.83 -26.63
C TYR A 336 -13.46 -18.08 -25.98
N SER A 337 -12.34 -18.01 -26.69
CA SER A 337 -11.16 -17.28 -26.22
C SER A 337 -10.41 -16.64 -27.38
N THR A 338 -9.73 -15.54 -27.09
CA THR A 338 -8.89 -14.80 -28.03
C THR A 338 -7.51 -14.51 -27.44
N THR A 339 -6.54 -14.17 -28.30
CA THR A 339 -5.25 -13.61 -27.89
C THR A 339 -5.12 -12.13 -28.28
N ALA A 340 -6.20 -11.53 -28.77
CA ALA A 340 -6.23 -10.10 -29.08
C ALA A 340 -6.10 -9.28 -27.80
N ALA A 341 -5.40 -8.14 -27.88
CA ALA A 341 -5.33 -7.22 -26.76
C ALA A 341 -6.72 -6.69 -26.40
N ILE A 342 -6.98 -6.55 -25.10
CA ILE A 342 -8.24 -6.00 -24.59
C ILE A 342 -7.99 -4.57 -24.14
N ALA A 343 -8.67 -3.61 -24.76
CA ALA A 343 -8.58 -2.21 -24.35
C ALA A 343 -9.23 -2.00 -22.97
N ASN A 344 -8.83 -0.92 -22.27
CA ASN A 344 -9.38 -0.51 -20.98
C ASN A 344 -9.10 -1.50 -19.81
N THR A 345 -8.04 -2.28 -19.92
CA THR A 345 -7.54 -3.12 -18.82
C THR A 345 -6.04 -3.36 -18.98
N THR A 346 -5.39 -3.75 -17.87
CA THR A 346 -4.03 -4.29 -17.83
C THR A 346 -4.01 -5.79 -17.54
N ASP A 347 -5.19 -6.39 -17.31
CA ASP A 347 -5.39 -7.80 -16.99
C ASP A 347 -6.10 -8.49 -18.16
N ASP A 348 -5.58 -8.34 -19.38
CA ASP A 348 -6.13 -8.93 -20.61
C ASP A 348 -6.58 -10.39 -20.45
N PRO A 349 -5.82 -11.30 -19.79
CA PRO A 349 -6.23 -12.69 -19.66
C PRO A 349 -7.62 -12.88 -19.06
N LEU A 350 -8.06 -11.99 -18.15
CA LEU A 350 -9.35 -12.06 -17.49
C LEU A 350 -10.54 -11.70 -18.41
N TYR A 351 -10.27 -11.03 -19.52
CA TYR A 351 -11.28 -10.64 -20.52
C TYR A 351 -11.08 -11.35 -21.86
N GLN A 352 -10.07 -12.20 -21.98
CA GLN A 352 -9.74 -12.95 -23.19
C GLN A 352 -10.48 -14.30 -23.28
N SER A 353 -11.13 -14.74 -22.22
CA SER A 353 -12.07 -15.87 -22.21
C SER A 353 -13.50 -15.43 -21.92
N GLU A 354 -14.45 -16.11 -22.55
CA GLU A 354 -15.88 -15.95 -22.26
C GLU A 354 -16.60 -17.30 -22.20
N ARG A 355 -17.73 -17.31 -21.50
CA ARG A 355 -18.79 -18.31 -21.66
C ARG A 355 -20.00 -17.65 -22.31
N TRP A 356 -20.56 -18.30 -23.32
CA TRP A 356 -21.70 -17.79 -24.05
C TRP A 356 -22.77 -18.86 -24.26
N LEU A 357 -24.02 -18.42 -24.19
CA LEU A 357 -25.25 -19.13 -24.54
C LEU A 357 -26.35 -18.07 -24.69
N ASN A 358 -27.41 -18.34 -25.47
CA ASN A 358 -28.54 -17.39 -25.56
C ASN A 358 -29.22 -17.16 -24.18
N ASN A 359 -29.33 -18.23 -23.39
CA ASN A 359 -29.82 -18.18 -22.01
C ASN A 359 -28.76 -18.81 -21.12
N LEU A 360 -27.75 -18.03 -20.73
CA LEU A 360 -26.68 -18.49 -19.85
C LEU A 360 -27.10 -18.26 -18.40
N SER A 361 -26.79 -19.20 -17.51
CA SER A 361 -27.00 -19.00 -16.09
C SER A 361 -25.88 -19.57 -15.22
N TYR A 362 -25.75 -18.99 -14.03
CA TYR A 362 -24.86 -19.43 -12.95
C TYR A 362 -25.62 -19.61 -11.66
N ALA A 363 -25.30 -20.66 -10.92
CA ALA A 363 -25.85 -20.97 -9.59
C ALA A 363 -24.70 -21.15 -8.58
N ILE A 364 -24.22 -20.03 -8.04
CA ILE A 364 -22.97 -19.95 -7.27
C ILE A 364 -23.27 -20.20 -5.78
N PRO A 365 -22.75 -21.26 -5.16
CA PRO A 365 -22.96 -21.51 -3.74
C PRO A 365 -22.31 -20.42 -2.88
N VAL A 366 -23.12 -19.75 -2.06
CA VAL A 366 -22.68 -18.67 -1.17
C VAL A 366 -23.39 -18.78 0.18
N THR A 367 -22.90 -18.07 1.21
CA THR A 367 -23.68 -17.93 2.45
C THR A 367 -24.84 -16.96 2.22
N ASN A 368 -25.94 -17.09 2.96
CA ASN A 368 -26.99 -16.07 2.93
C ASN A 368 -26.46 -14.71 3.36
N GLY A 369 -26.82 -13.66 2.63
CA GLY A 369 -26.35 -12.31 2.91
C GLY A 369 -26.55 -11.33 1.76
N ASP A 370 -26.13 -10.10 1.98
CA ASP A 370 -26.09 -9.06 0.96
C ASP A 370 -24.73 -9.10 0.24
N TYR A 371 -24.76 -9.11 -1.08
CA TYR A 371 -23.59 -9.21 -1.95
C TYR A 371 -23.54 -8.03 -2.92
N THR A 372 -22.33 -7.55 -3.19
CA THR A 372 -22.04 -6.77 -4.40
C THR A 372 -21.50 -7.74 -5.45
N VAL A 373 -22.19 -7.84 -6.58
CA VAL A 373 -21.78 -8.66 -7.73
C VAL A 373 -21.14 -7.74 -8.75
N LYS A 374 -19.95 -8.12 -9.24
CA LYS A 374 -19.24 -7.44 -10.32
C LYS A 374 -19.11 -8.39 -11.51
N LEU A 375 -19.77 -8.05 -12.61
CA LEU A 375 -19.69 -8.76 -13.88
C LEU A 375 -18.67 -8.07 -14.79
N LYS A 376 -17.79 -8.85 -15.40
CA LYS A 376 -16.71 -8.40 -16.28
C LYS A 376 -17.01 -8.89 -17.68
N PHE A 377 -17.08 -7.98 -18.65
CA PHE A 377 -17.47 -8.27 -20.02
C PHE A 377 -16.41 -7.76 -21.00
N ALA A 378 -16.28 -8.46 -22.12
CA ALA A 378 -15.69 -7.95 -23.36
C ALA A 378 -16.42 -8.65 -24.52
N GLU A 379 -16.81 -7.92 -25.56
CA GLU A 379 -17.36 -8.56 -26.75
C GLU A 379 -16.20 -9.08 -27.62
N LEU A 380 -16.09 -10.40 -27.75
CA LEU A 380 -14.98 -11.05 -28.44
C LEU A 380 -15.32 -11.52 -29.87
N TYR A 381 -16.60 -11.48 -30.25
CA TYR A 381 -17.08 -12.02 -31.53
C TYR A 381 -17.75 -10.96 -32.41
N TRP A 382 -18.75 -10.27 -31.89
CA TRP A 382 -19.45 -9.22 -32.62
C TRP A 382 -18.61 -7.95 -32.70
N SER A 383 -18.82 -7.16 -33.76
CA SER A 383 -18.00 -5.98 -34.04
C SER A 383 -18.79 -4.68 -34.02
N ALA A 384 -20.11 -4.74 -33.82
CA ALA A 384 -20.98 -3.57 -33.84
C ALA A 384 -22.08 -3.65 -32.78
N ALA A 385 -22.52 -2.48 -32.34
CA ALA A 385 -23.68 -2.32 -31.46
C ALA A 385 -24.95 -2.91 -32.10
N GLY A 386 -25.85 -3.42 -31.27
CA GLY A 386 -27.13 -4.03 -31.62
C GLY A 386 -27.05 -5.48 -32.07
N GLN A 387 -25.85 -6.06 -32.19
CA GLN A 387 -25.69 -7.46 -32.62
C GLN A 387 -25.87 -8.46 -31.47
N ARG A 388 -25.57 -8.03 -30.24
CA ARG A 388 -25.81 -8.77 -29.01
C ARG A 388 -26.37 -7.81 -27.98
N VAL A 389 -27.61 -8.05 -27.60
CA VAL A 389 -28.34 -7.32 -26.57
C VAL A 389 -28.98 -8.39 -25.69
N PHE A 390 -28.82 -8.28 -24.38
CA PHE A 390 -29.38 -9.24 -23.44
C PHE A 390 -29.64 -8.60 -22.08
N ASP A 391 -30.56 -9.17 -21.34
CA ASP A 391 -30.83 -8.80 -19.96
C ASP A 391 -29.95 -9.59 -19.00
N VAL A 392 -29.66 -9.00 -17.84
CA VAL A 392 -29.09 -9.72 -16.71
C VAL A 392 -30.07 -9.65 -15.55
N SER A 393 -30.41 -10.82 -15.02
CA SER A 393 -31.15 -10.96 -13.77
C SER A 393 -30.28 -11.58 -12.69
N ALA A 394 -30.49 -11.15 -11.44
CA ALA A 394 -29.89 -11.73 -10.26
C ALA A 394 -30.97 -12.00 -9.21
N GLU A 395 -31.00 -13.21 -8.64
CA GLU A 395 -32.05 -13.62 -7.70
C GLU A 395 -33.47 -13.37 -8.22
N ASN A 396 -33.70 -13.66 -9.51
CA ASN A 396 -34.96 -13.43 -10.23
C ASN A 396 -35.39 -11.94 -10.31
N GLN A 397 -34.46 -11.00 -10.16
CA GLN A 397 -34.69 -9.57 -10.36
C GLN A 397 -33.85 -9.05 -11.51
N LEU A 398 -34.46 -8.29 -12.42
CA LEU A 398 -33.75 -7.62 -13.51
C LEU A 398 -32.77 -6.58 -12.93
N VAL A 399 -31.48 -6.73 -13.22
CA VAL A 399 -30.41 -5.85 -12.72
C VAL A 399 -29.71 -5.07 -13.84
N LEU A 400 -29.71 -5.59 -15.08
CA LEU A 400 -29.29 -4.87 -16.28
C LEU A 400 -30.31 -5.16 -17.38
N ASP A 401 -30.83 -4.11 -17.98
CA ASP A 401 -31.86 -4.14 -19.03
C ASP A 401 -31.21 -3.77 -20.38
N ASP A 402 -31.46 -4.56 -21.42
CA ASP A 402 -30.96 -4.36 -22.79
C ASP A 402 -29.44 -4.08 -22.86
N LEU A 403 -28.61 -4.90 -22.19
CA LEU A 403 -27.15 -4.73 -22.20
C LEU A 403 -26.56 -5.04 -23.58
N ASP A 404 -26.08 -3.99 -24.24
CA ASP A 404 -25.18 -4.06 -25.40
C ASP A 404 -23.74 -3.71 -24.98
N ILE A 405 -22.86 -4.71 -24.99
CA ILE A 405 -21.46 -4.55 -24.57
C ILE A 405 -20.72 -3.61 -25.53
N VAL A 406 -20.89 -3.73 -26.85
CA VAL A 406 -20.17 -2.90 -27.83
C VAL A 406 -20.61 -1.45 -27.73
N SER A 407 -21.91 -1.21 -27.57
CA SER A 407 -22.44 0.15 -27.39
C SER A 407 -21.86 0.82 -26.15
N GLN A 408 -21.76 0.09 -25.03
CA GLN A 408 -21.32 0.67 -23.75
C GLN A 408 -19.80 0.72 -23.59
N ALA A 409 -19.07 -0.24 -24.18
CA ALA A 409 -17.61 -0.27 -24.17
C ALA A 409 -16.99 0.59 -25.30
N GLY A 410 -17.78 1.00 -26.29
CA GLY A 410 -17.37 1.81 -27.44
C GLY A 410 -16.79 1.00 -28.61
N SER A 411 -16.33 -0.23 -28.38
CA SER A 411 -15.88 -1.17 -29.42
C SER A 411 -15.87 -2.62 -28.89
N ASN A 412 -15.66 -3.59 -29.78
CA ASN A 412 -15.31 -4.95 -29.38
C ASN A 412 -13.87 -5.01 -28.83
N ASN A 413 -13.52 -6.10 -28.14
CA ASN A 413 -12.24 -6.26 -27.43
C ASN A 413 -11.92 -5.10 -26.47
N THR A 414 -12.93 -4.58 -25.77
CA THR A 414 -12.78 -3.53 -24.76
C THR A 414 -13.45 -3.98 -23.47
N ALA A 415 -12.72 -3.90 -22.36
CA ALA A 415 -13.20 -4.28 -21.04
C ALA A 415 -14.33 -3.37 -20.55
N LEU A 416 -15.43 -3.99 -20.10
CA LEU A 416 -16.59 -3.36 -19.50
C LEU A 416 -16.97 -4.06 -18.20
N ASP A 417 -16.99 -3.32 -17.10
CA ASP A 417 -17.43 -3.83 -15.81
C ASP A 417 -18.82 -3.30 -15.45
N LYS A 418 -19.68 -4.17 -14.90
CA LYS A 418 -20.98 -3.80 -14.31
C LYS A 418 -21.07 -4.29 -12.89
N SER A 419 -21.67 -3.50 -12.01
CA SER A 419 -21.81 -3.85 -10.59
C SER A 419 -23.21 -3.54 -10.11
N PHE A 420 -23.75 -4.42 -9.27
CA PHE A 420 -25.04 -4.26 -8.61
C PHE A 420 -25.05 -4.98 -7.26
N ASN A 421 -26.00 -4.63 -6.40
CA ASN A 421 -26.19 -5.28 -5.11
C ASN A 421 -27.36 -6.25 -5.17
N VAL A 422 -27.22 -7.39 -4.50
CA VAL A 422 -28.24 -8.45 -4.45
C VAL A 422 -28.25 -9.11 -3.08
N LYS A 423 -29.42 -9.58 -2.65
CA LYS A 423 -29.57 -10.30 -1.40
C LYS A 423 -29.84 -11.77 -1.68
N VAL A 424 -28.98 -12.65 -1.17
CA VAL A 424 -29.12 -14.11 -1.28
C VAL A 424 -29.76 -14.66 0.00
N ALA A 425 -30.81 -15.46 -0.16
CA ALA A 425 -31.62 -15.97 0.96
C ALA A 425 -31.65 -17.50 1.08
N ASP A 426 -31.18 -18.23 0.07
CA ASP A 426 -31.29 -19.70 -0.04
C ASP A 426 -29.94 -20.43 -0.15
N GLY A 427 -28.83 -19.70 -0.02
CA GLY A 427 -27.47 -20.21 -0.08
C GLY A 427 -26.91 -20.32 -1.49
N THR A 428 -27.60 -19.78 -2.50
CA THR A 428 -27.14 -19.81 -3.89
C THR A 428 -27.37 -18.44 -4.54
N LEU A 429 -26.32 -17.83 -5.07
CA LEU A 429 -26.47 -16.66 -5.94
C LEU A 429 -26.78 -17.15 -7.37
N ASN A 430 -27.99 -16.86 -7.83
CA ASN A 430 -28.47 -17.17 -9.17
C ASN A 430 -28.31 -15.94 -10.06
N LEU A 431 -27.64 -16.12 -11.20
CA LEU A 431 -27.49 -15.12 -12.25
C LEU A 431 -27.99 -15.70 -13.58
N ASP A 432 -28.82 -14.94 -14.29
CA ASP A 432 -29.35 -15.29 -15.59
C ASP A 432 -29.02 -14.20 -16.60
N PHE A 433 -28.56 -14.59 -17.79
CA PHE A 433 -28.20 -13.75 -18.92
C PHE A 433 -29.09 -14.15 -20.09
N LEU A 434 -30.04 -13.29 -20.47
CA LEU A 434 -31.19 -13.64 -21.30
C LEU A 434 -31.20 -12.78 -22.57
N ALA A 435 -30.97 -13.40 -23.72
CA ALA A 435 -30.86 -12.74 -25.03
C ALA A 435 -32.08 -12.91 -25.94
#